data_AF-A0A5B6T9K0-F1
#
_entry.id   AF-A0A5B6T9K0-F1
#
_cell.length_a   1.000
_cell.length_b   1.000
_cell.length_c   1.000
_cell.angle_alpha   90.00
_cell.angle_beta   90.00
_cell.angle_gamma   90.00
#
_symmetry.space_group_name_H-M   'P 1'
#
loop_
_entity.id
_entity.type
_entity.pdbx_description
1 polymer ?
#
loop_
_entity_poly.entity_id
_entity_poly.type
_entity_poly.pdbx_seq_one_letter_code
_entity_poly.pdbx_strand_id
1 'polypeptide(L)'
;MKLLNYATSYFAALLLVVISVWAALFYFNMLDEIYDSMDDGLENQKILVVQKATRDSTVLGQKAFEAGYFSIKEIPFTLAVHRKDRYQDTLMYMQNEQDFEPVRMLTTVFRKENQYYELRVITSMVEEDDLIEDLLYSLLWLYLGLVGSILVLNNLLLKRIWRPFYHILQRLQRFKLEEAKTVPVKETNIEEFQLLNATVEKLLQQNVATYQNQKAFIENASHELQTPLAISLNKLELLAESQPLQEDQLLQIGAVMENLERLTRLNKTLLLLSKIENRQFALEEPVAMDTLLQKTLADFEDQVRYKNISVELQVQENVSLQMNPDLAAMLVMNLLKNAIVHNRRGGSLRIQLSREGLTVENAGQETPLNQEKIFTRFYKETSAAASTGLGLSIVKAICDLYGFEIAYRFQQGHSFTVSF
;
A
#
# COMPACT_ATOMS: atom_id res chain seq x y z
N MET A 1 5.70 18.43 -17.19
CA MET A 1 7.12 18.04 -17.22
C MET A 1 7.22 16.55 -16.97
N LYS A 2 8.09 15.85 -17.72
CA LYS A 2 8.45 14.46 -17.43
C LYS A 2 8.94 14.31 -15.99
N LEU A 3 8.57 13.21 -15.34
CA LEU A 3 8.92 12.85 -13.96
C LEU A 3 10.43 12.92 -13.75
N LEU A 4 11.20 12.39 -14.71
CA LEU A 4 12.65 12.44 -14.67
C LEU A 4 13.14 13.90 -14.64
N ASN A 5 12.65 14.74 -15.56
CA ASN A 5 13.07 16.14 -15.62
C ASN A 5 12.62 16.93 -14.39
N TYR A 6 11.42 16.64 -13.87
CA TYR A 6 10.89 17.26 -12.66
C TYR A 6 11.72 16.87 -11.43
N ALA A 7 12.08 15.59 -11.30
CA ALA A 7 12.92 15.11 -10.20
C ALA A 7 14.34 15.67 -10.30
N THR A 8 14.96 15.61 -11.49
CA THR A 8 16.33 16.09 -11.72
C THR A 8 16.46 17.60 -11.51
N SER A 9 15.53 18.41 -12.01
CA SER A 9 15.61 19.87 -11.83
C SER A 9 15.46 20.28 -10.37
N TYR A 10 14.54 19.63 -9.65
CA TYR A 10 14.33 19.89 -8.23
C TYR A 10 15.53 19.42 -7.40
N PHE A 11 16.08 18.25 -7.71
CA PHE A 11 17.27 17.72 -7.05
C PHE A 11 18.49 18.59 -7.31
N ALA A 12 18.69 19.07 -8.54
CA ALA A 12 19.80 19.96 -8.88
C ALA A 12 19.72 21.31 -8.15
N ALA A 13 18.53 21.93 -8.12
CA ALA A 13 18.32 23.19 -7.39
C ALA A 13 18.59 23.02 -5.89
N LEU A 14 18.13 21.91 -5.32
CA LEU A 14 18.37 21.58 -3.93
C LEU A 14 19.85 21.33 -3.63
N LEU A 15 20.53 20.54 -4.46
CA LEU A 15 21.97 20.25 -4.32
C LEU A 15 22.78 21.53 -4.33
N LEU A 16 22.46 22.46 -5.23
CA LEU A 16 23.12 23.76 -5.29
C LEU A 16 22.98 24.50 -3.96
N VAL A 17 21.76 24.60 -3.42
CA VAL A 17 21.52 25.23 -2.11
C VAL A 17 22.30 24.54 -0.99
N VAL A 18 22.24 23.21 -0.92
CA VAL A 18 22.92 22.43 0.13
C VAL A 18 24.44 22.62 0.06
N ILE A 19 25.02 22.49 -1.14
CA ILE A 19 26.46 22.69 -1.36
C ILE A 19 26.85 24.12 -0.99
N SER A 20 26.10 25.14 -1.43
CA SER A 20 26.41 26.54 -1.09
C SER A 20 26.39 26.81 0.41
N VAL A 21 25.40 26.27 1.14
CA VAL A 21 25.33 26.42 2.60
C VAL A 21 26.52 25.73 3.27
N TRP A 22 26.81 24.49 2.91
CA TRP A 22 27.91 23.73 3.50
C TRP A 22 29.30 24.29 3.13
N ALA A 23 29.48 24.81 1.92
CA ALA A 23 30.70 25.48 1.50
C ALA A 23 30.95 26.76 2.31
N ALA A 24 29.91 27.56 2.58
CA ALA A 24 30.01 28.74 3.43
C ALA A 24 30.34 28.35 4.88
N LEU A 25 29.67 27.35 5.43
CA LEU A 25 29.95 26.83 6.78
C LEU A 25 31.39 26.32 6.89
N PHE A 26 31.87 25.57 5.91
CA PHE A 26 33.24 25.08 5.86
C PHE A 26 34.26 26.23 5.80
N TYR A 27 34.02 27.23 4.95
CA TYR A 27 34.90 28.39 4.84
C TYR A 27 35.05 29.14 6.17
N PHE A 28 33.94 29.39 6.89
CA PHE A 28 34.00 30.06 8.19
C PHE A 28 34.66 29.20 9.26
N ASN A 29 34.37 27.90 9.31
CA ASN A 29 35.00 26.98 10.26
C ASN A 29 36.52 26.91 10.03
N MET A 30 36.94 26.76 8.77
CA MET A 30 38.36 26.74 8.41
C MET A 30 39.07 28.05 8.79
N LEU A 31 38.43 29.20 8.60
CA LEU A 31 39.01 30.48 9.04
C LEU A 31 39.20 30.53 10.56
N ASP A 32 38.19 30.12 11.32
CA ASP A 32 38.21 30.11 12.79
C ASP A 32 39.40 29.29 13.30
N GLU A 33 39.54 28.07 12.79
CA GLU A 33 40.60 27.14 13.17
C GLU A 33 42.00 27.63 12.79
N ILE A 34 42.14 28.22 11.59
CA ILE A 34 43.42 28.84 11.18
C ILE A 34 43.79 29.96 12.16
N TYR A 35 42.86 30.85 12.50
CA TYR A 35 43.15 31.96 13.41
C TYR A 35 43.48 31.50 14.82
N ASP A 36 42.76 30.50 15.36
CA ASP A 36 43.02 29.95 16.69
C ASP A 36 44.41 29.28 16.75
N SER A 37 44.74 28.43 15.76
CA SER A 37 46.07 27.80 15.66
C SER A 37 47.21 28.84 15.58
N MET A 38 47.03 29.89 14.76
CA MET A 38 48.00 30.97 14.64
C MET A 38 48.17 31.78 15.93
N ASP A 39 47.07 32.11 16.61
CA ASP A 39 47.10 32.90 17.85
C ASP A 39 47.76 32.09 18.99
N ASP A 40 47.58 30.77 19.04
CA ASP A 40 48.28 29.85 19.94
C ASP A 40 49.78 29.75 19.63
N GLY A 41 50.14 29.66 18.35
CA GLY A 41 51.53 29.70 17.89
C GLY A 41 52.25 30.99 18.31
N LEU A 42 51.58 32.14 18.16
CA LEU A 42 52.07 33.45 18.59
C LEU A 42 52.26 33.54 20.11
N GLU A 43 51.33 32.99 20.89
CA GLU A 43 51.43 32.97 22.36
C GLU A 43 52.61 32.11 22.81
N ASN A 44 52.82 30.94 22.18
CA ASN A 44 54.00 30.10 22.42
C ASN A 44 55.30 30.83 22.10
N GLN A 45 55.39 31.52 20.95
CA GLN A 45 56.56 32.30 20.57
C GLN A 45 56.81 33.46 21.55
N LYS A 46 55.77 34.17 22.01
CA LYS A 46 55.87 35.20 23.05
C LYS A 46 56.52 34.65 24.31
N ILE A 47 56.06 33.50 24.81
CA ILE A 47 56.62 32.86 26.01
C ILE A 47 58.11 32.57 25.81
N LEU A 48 58.50 31.99 24.68
CA LEU A 48 59.90 31.67 24.38
C LEU A 48 60.78 32.92 24.30
N VAL A 49 60.31 34.00 23.66
CA VAL A 49 61.06 35.25 23.53
C VAL A 49 61.21 35.94 24.89
N VAL A 50 60.16 36.00 25.71
CA VAL A 50 60.23 36.56 27.07
C VAL A 50 61.20 35.76 27.95
N GLN A 51 61.18 34.43 27.86
CA GLN A 51 62.14 33.58 28.57
C GLN A 51 63.59 33.82 28.11
N LYS A 52 63.84 33.92 26.80
CA LYS A 52 65.16 34.26 26.24
C LYS A 52 65.62 35.64 26.70
N ALA A 53 64.77 36.65 26.60
CA ALA A 53 65.06 38.01 27.04
C ALA A 53 65.35 38.09 28.55
N THR A 54 64.80 37.18 29.35
CA THR A 54 65.12 37.10 30.79
C THR A 54 66.54 36.56 31.02
N ARG A 55 66.98 35.58 30.22
CA ARG A 55 68.31 34.94 30.35
C ARG A 55 69.43 35.71 29.67
N ASP A 56 69.14 36.38 28.56
CA ASP A 56 70.10 37.11 27.74
C ASP A 56 69.57 38.51 27.40
N SER A 57 70.26 39.53 27.92
CA SER A 57 69.89 40.94 27.71
C SER A 57 70.22 41.45 26.30
N THR A 58 71.02 40.73 25.50
CA THR A 58 71.34 41.15 24.12
C THR A 58 70.12 41.13 23.22
N VAL A 59 69.16 40.23 23.50
CA VAL A 59 67.89 40.08 22.78
C VAL A 59 67.02 41.35 22.86
N LEU A 60 67.18 42.16 23.91
CA LEU A 60 66.45 43.43 24.07
C LEU A 60 66.89 44.51 23.07
N GLY A 61 68.02 44.33 22.39
CA GLY A 61 68.52 45.24 21.36
C GLY A 61 67.84 45.09 20.00
N GLN A 62 67.03 44.04 19.80
CA GLN A 62 66.42 43.72 18.51
C GLN A 62 65.17 44.60 18.25
N LYS A 63 65.41 45.79 17.69
CA LYS A 63 64.37 46.79 17.42
C LYS A 63 63.63 46.61 16.09
N ALA A 64 64.18 45.79 15.20
CA ALA A 64 63.64 45.51 13.88
C ALA A 64 63.61 44.00 13.64
N PHE A 65 62.76 43.57 12.71
CA PHE A 65 62.58 42.16 12.35
C PHE A 65 63.69 41.63 11.42
N GLU A 66 64.87 42.26 11.41
CA GLU A 66 65.95 42.09 10.43
C GLU A 66 66.43 40.65 10.20
N ALA A 67 66.22 39.74 11.16
CA ALA A 67 66.54 38.31 11.02
C ALA A 67 65.68 37.38 11.90
N GLY A 68 64.55 37.86 12.43
CA GLY A 68 63.78 37.09 13.40
C GLY A 68 62.29 37.46 13.42
N TYR A 69 61.49 36.55 13.95
CA TYR A 69 60.04 36.64 14.05
C TYR A 69 59.53 37.59 15.16
N PHE A 70 60.41 38.39 15.77
CA PHE A 70 60.03 39.31 16.83
C PHE A 70 60.82 40.62 16.83
N SER A 71 60.23 41.66 17.43
CA SER A 71 60.91 42.92 17.75
C SER A 71 60.58 43.38 19.16
N ILE A 72 61.56 43.98 19.84
CA ILE A 72 61.47 44.45 21.22
C ILE A 72 61.82 45.94 21.24
N LYS A 73 60.95 46.74 21.87
CA LYS A 73 61.18 48.18 22.06
C LYS A 73 60.87 48.59 23.48
N GLU A 74 61.80 49.28 24.13
CA GLU A 74 61.55 49.88 25.45
C GLU A 74 60.45 50.96 25.35
N ILE A 75 59.50 50.91 26.29
CA ILE A 75 58.38 51.84 26.37
C ILE A 75 58.26 52.44 27.79
N PRO A 76 57.79 53.69 27.92
CA PRO A 76 57.48 54.30 29.22
C PRO A 76 56.38 53.53 29.98
N PHE A 77 56.45 53.54 31.31
CA PHE A 77 55.45 52.93 32.20
C PHE A 77 54.01 53.42 31.91
N THR A 78 53.83 54.69 31.59
CA THR A 78 52.51 55.28 31.27
C THR A 78 51.85 54.64 30.04
N LEU A 79 52.65 54.18 29.08
CA LEU A 79 52.16 53.46 27.89
C LEU A 79 52.00 51.96 28.17
N ALA A 80 52.82 51.38 29.05
CA ALA A 80 52.77 49.97 29.41
C ALA A 80 51.49 49.58 30.16
N VAL A 81 51.02 50.41 31.11
CA VAL A 81 49.87 50.10 31.98
C VAL A 81 48.54 49.94 31.21
N HIS A 82 48.42 50.54 30.03
CA HIS A 82 47.19 50.50 29.23
C HIS A 82 47.25 49.54 28.04
N ARG A 83 48.36 48.82 27.85
CA ARG A 83 48.50 47.85 26.75
C ARG A 83 48.03 46.47 27.20
N LYS A 84 47.12 45.90 26.42
CA LYS A 84 46.74 44.48 26.46
C LYS A 84 47.29 43.80 25.21
N ASP A 85 47.36 42.48 25.28
CA ASP A 85 47.67 41.63 24.14
C ASP A 85 46.68 41.93 23.01
N ARG A 86 47.24 42.14 21.80
CA ARG A 86 46.47 42.46 20.61
C ARG A 86 46.99 41.67 19.43
N TYR A 87 46.11 40.85 18.88
CA TYR A 87 46.29 40.17 17.61
C TYR A 87 45.77 41.05 16.48
N GLN A 88 46.51 41.12 15.38
CA GLN A 88 46.12 41.89 14.21
C GLN A 88 46.72 41.28 12.94
N ASP A 89 45.96 41.34 11.85
CA ASP A 89 46.43 40.99 10.52
C ASP A 89 47.13 42.21 9.92
N THR A 90 48.35 42.03 9.40
CA THR A 90 49.09 43.10 8.73
C THR A 90 49.90 42.55 7.57
N LEU A 91 50.14 43.38 6.56
CA LEU A 91 51.13 43.08 5.52
C LEU A 91 52.51 43.52 6.00
N MET A 92 53.50 42.66 5.82
CA MET A 92 54.88 42.95 6.21
C MET A 92 55.84 42.57 5.09
N TYR A 93 56.76 43.47 4.78
CA TYR A 93 57.79 43.20 3.78
C TYR A 93 58.82 42.22 4.34
N MET A 94 58.87 41.03 3.76
CA MET A 94 59.72 39.93 4.17
C MET A 94 61.02 39.96 3.36
N GLN A 95 62.16 40.21 4.02
CA GLN A 95 63.44 40.39 3.31
C GLN A 95 63.95 39.11 2.61
N ASN A 96 63.61 37.94 3.16
CA ASN A 96 63.93 36.63 2.61
C ASN A 96 63.15 36.34 1.30
N GLU A 97 61.89 36.76 1.25
CA GLU A 97 60.98 36.49 0.12
C GLU A 97 60.87 37.68 -0.85
N GLN A 98 61.38 38.84 -0.45
CA GLN A 98 61.38 40.09 -1.22
C GLN A 98 59.98 40.59 -1.60
N ASP A 99 58.94 40.18 -0.87
CA ASP A 99 57.54 40.56 -1.09
C ASP A 99 56.83 40.95 0.23
N PHE A 100 55.65 41.55 0.12
CA PHE A 100 54.74 41.80 1.24
C PHE A 100 53.92 40.55 1.53
N GLU A 101 54.24 39.88 2.63
CA GLU A 101 53.50 38.70 3.08
C GLU A 101 52.43 39.09 4.11
N PRO A 102 51.25 38.44 4.07
CA PRO A 102 50.28 38.54 5.14
C PRO A 102 50.78 37.80 6.38
N VAL A 103 50.91 38.55 7.48
CA VAL A 103 51.33 38.00 8.77
C VAL A 103 50.30 38.28 9.84
N ARG A 104 50.14 37.33 10.76
CA ARG A 104 49.42 37.56 12.02
C ARG A 104 50.43 38.08 13.04
N MET A 105 50.11 39.20 13.68
CA MET A 105 51.00 39.85 14.64
C MET A 105 50.37 39.93 16.02
N LEU A 106 51.10 39.44 17.03
CA LEU A 106 50.82 39.65 18.44
C LEU A 106 51.65 40.83 18.95
N THR A 107 50.99 41.85 19.51
CA THR A 107 51.64 42.93 20.27
C THR A 107 51.33 42.77 21.75
N THR A 108 52.36 42.60 22.57
CA THR A 108 52.26 42.42 24.02
C THR A 108 53.28 43.31 24.75
N VAL A 109 53.13 43.44 26.07
CA VAL A 109 54.08 44.19 26.91
C VAL A 109 54.54 43.31 28.06
N PHE A 110 55.85 43.28 28.31
CA PHE A 110 56.42 42.58 29.46
C PHE A 110 57.37 43.49 30.24
N ARG A 111 57.58 43.16 31.51
CA ARG A 111 58.48 43.88 32.42
C ARG A 111 59.73 43.05 32.67
N LYS A 112 60.89 43.68 32.59
CA LYS A 112 62.16 43.12 33.06
C LYS A 112 62.83 44.17 33.96
N GLU A 113 63.20 43.78 35.18
CA GLU A 113 63.74 44.67 36.21
C GLU A 113 62.82 45.88 36.47
N ASN A 114 63.21 47.08 36.02
CA ASN A 114 62.49 48.33 36.20
C ASN A 114 62.09 49.02 34.88
N GLN A 115 62.25 48.32 33.75
CA GLN A 115 61.89 48.79 32.41
C GLN A 115 60.76 47.94 31.82
N TYR A 116 59.99 48.55 30.92
CA TYR A 116 58.89 47.91 30.20
C TYR A 116 59.23 47.83 28.73
N TYR A 117 58.89 46.71 28.11
CA TYR A 117 59.18 46.46 26.72
C TYR A 117 57.91 46.05 25.97
N GLU A 118 57.66 46.69 24.83
CA GLU A 118 56.70 46.21 23.83
C GLU A 118 57.38 45.10 23.02
N LEU A 119 56.79 43.91 23.06
CA LEU A 119 57.17 42.77 22.25
C LEU A 119 56.16 42.63 21.12
N ARG A 120 56.65 42.57 19.89
CA ARG A 120 55.85 42.20 18.73
C ARG A 120 56.37 40.88 18.19
N VAL A 121 55.48 39.93 18.00
CA VAL A 121 55.77 38.62 17.44
C VAL A 121 54.92 38.45 16.19
N ILE A 122 55.50 37.87 15.14
CA ILE A 122 54.79 37.59 13.89
C ILE A 122 54.88 36.10 13.58
N THR A 123 53.82 35.55 13.00
CA THR A 123 53.87 34.26 12.33
C THR A 123 53.29 34.39 10.92
N SER A 124 53.80 33.54 10.01
CA SER A 124 53.27 33.44 8.65
C SER A 124 51.90 32.78 8.71
N MET A 125 50.97 33.20 7.85
CA MET A 125 49.65 32.55 7.69
C MET A 125 49.73 31.12 7.09
N VAL A 126 50.92 30.50 7.08
CA VAL A 126 51.21 29.18 6.51
C VAL A 126 52.15 28.42 7.47
N GLU A 127 51.60 27.83 8.54
CA GLU A 127 52.29 26.79 9.34
C GLU A 127 51.62 25.43 9.05
N GLU A 128 52.39 24.41 8.66
CA GLU A 128 51.85 23.29 7.86
C GLU A 128 51.26 22.12 8.66
N ASP A 129 51.80 21.75 9.83
CA ASP A 129 51.52 20.42 10.40
C ASP A 129 50.18 20.35 11.17
N ASP A 130 49.90 21.30 12.07
CA ASP A 130 48.65 21.30 12.86
C ASP A 130 47.43 21.63 11.98
N LEU A 131 47.60 22.52 10.99
CA LEU A 131 46.55 22.87 10.04
C LEU A 131 46.05 21.68 9.19
N ILE A 132 46.89 20.66 8.96
CA ILE A 132 46.50 19.48 8.16
C ILE A 132 45.53 18.58 8.92
N GLU A 133 45.75 18.36 10.22
CA GLU A 133 44.87 17.50 11.04
C GLU A 133 43.48 18.14 11.18
N ASP A 134 43.43 19.44 11.47
CA ASP A 134 42.16 20.14 11.63
C ASP A 134 41.39 20.29 10.31
N LEU A 135 42.10 20.46 9.19
CA LEU A 135 41.50 20.42 7.85
C LEU A 135 40.87 19.04 7.60
N LEU A 136 41.54 17.94 7.97
CA LEU A 136 41.01 16.60 7.79
C LEU A 136 39.70 16.40 8.57
N TYR A 137 39.64 16.78 9.85
CA TYR A 137 38.40 16.66 10.63
C TYR A 137 37.29 17.56 10.12
N SER A 138 37.60 18.80 9.75
CA SER A 138 36.65 19.75 9.16
C SER A 138 36.06 19.22 7.85
N LEU A 139 36.89 18.61 7.00
CA LEU A 139 36.47 18.00 5.75
C LEU A 139 35.61 16.74 5.97
N LEU A 140 35.95 15.93 6.98
CA LEU A 140 35.16 14.75 7.34
C LEU A 140 33.76 15.14 7.84
N TRP A 141 33.66 16.12 8.74
CA TRP A 141 32.38 16.63 9.24
C TRP A 141 31.55 17.28 8.13
N LEU A 142 32.18 18.07 7.25
CA LEU A 142 31.55 18.61 6.05
C LEU A 142 30.96 17.50 5.18
N TYR A 143 31.74 16.46 4.89
CA TYR A 143 31.31 15.33 4.07
C TYR A 143 30.10 14.61 4.68
N LEU A 144 30.18 14.26 5.97
CA LEU A 144 29.07 13.59 6.67
C LEU A 144 27.81 14.47 6.71
N GLY A 145 27.97 15.75 7.00
CA GLY A 145 26.87 16.72 7.02
C GLY A 145 26.19 16.89 5.66
N LEU A 146 26.98 16.97 4.60
CA LEU A 146 26.50 17.06 3.22
C LEU A 146 25.75 15.78 2.82
N VAL A 147 26.31 14.60 3.09
CA VAL A 147 25.66 13.31 2.83
C VAL A 147 24.34 13.20 3.59
N GLY A 148 24.34 13.51 4.89
CA GLY A 148 23.13 13.48 5.72
C GLY A 148 22.04 14.42 5.21
N SER A 149 22.42 15.64 4.82
CA SER A 149 21.51 16.64 4.25
C SER A 149 20.88 16.13 2.95
N ILE A 150 21.70 15.57 2.04
CA ILE A 150 21.22 15.01 0.78
C ILE A 150 20.26 13.85 1.04
N LEU A 151 20.57 12.93 1.96
CA LEU A 151 19.70 11.79 2.26
C LEU A 151 18.33 12.22 2.80
N VAL A 152 18.31 13.16 3.76
CA VAL A 152 17.07 13.68 4.37
C VAL A 152 16.22 14.37 3.31
N LEU A 153 16.81 15.28 2.55
CA LEU A 153 16.09 16.06 1.55
C LEU A 153 15.61 15.19 0.40
N ASN A 154 16.42 14.22 -0.06
CA ASN A 154 16.02 13.25 -1.07
C ASN A 154 14.78 12.46 -0.64
N ASN A 155 14.74 11.97 0.61
CA ASN A 155 13.59 11.24 1.12
C ASN A 155 12.32 12.10 1.18
N LEU A 156 12.44 13.36 1.62
CA LEU A 156 11.31 14.31 1.65
C LEU A 156 10.77 14.60 0.23
N LEU A 157 11.67 14.78 -0.74
CA LEU A 157 11.30 15.01 -2.14
C LEU A 157 10.63 13.80 -2.77
N LEU A 158 11.19 12.61 -2.59
CA LEU A 158 10.60 11.36 -3.10
C LEU A 158 9.19 11.19 -2.55
N LYS A 159 8.98 11.38 -1.24
CA LYS A 159 7.63 11.34 -0.65
C LYS A 159 6.68 12.31 -1.33
N ARG A 160 7.12 13.53 -1.67
CA ARG A 160 6.27 14.53 -2.35
C ARG A 160 5.98 14.16 -3.81
N ILE A 161 6.98 13.71 -4.55
CA ILE A 161 6.86 13.33 -5.97
C ILE A 161 5.94 12.12 -6.13
N TRP A 162 6.00 11.14 -5.22
CA TRP A 162 5.22 9.91 -5.31
C TRP A 162 3.80 9.98 -4.72
N ARG A 163 3.43 11.06 -4.00
CA ARG A 163 2.06 11.23 -3.46
C ARG A 163 0.94 11.03 -4.49
N PRO A 164 1.00 11.59 -5.72
CA PRO A 164 -0.04 11.38 -6.72
C PRO A 164 -0.24 9.91 -7.08
N PHE A 165 0.85 9.13 -7.17
CA PHE A 165 0.79 7.70 -7.46
C PHE A 165 0.02 6.93 -6.38
N TYR A 166 0.31 7.20 -5.09
CA TYR A 166 -0.41 6.56 -3.99
C TYR A 166 -1.89 6.94 -3.94
N HIS A 167 -2.25 8.17 -4.35
CA HIS A 167 -3.65 8.55 -4.50
C HIS A 167 -4.38 7.72 -5.57
N ILE A 168 -3.72 7.43 -6.70
CA ILE A 168 -4.28 6.56 -7.74
C ILE A 168 -4.50 5.14 -7.21
N LEU A 169 -3.52 4.58 -6.48
CA LEU A 169 -3.66 3.26 -5.85
C LEU A 169 -4.83 3.20 -4.86
N GLN A 170 -4.97 4.19 -3.99
CA GLN A 170 -6.09 4.26 -3.04
C GLN A 170 -7.44 4.37 -3.75
N ARG A 171 -7.51 5.11 -4.87
CA ARG A 171 -8.71 5.20 -5.70
C ARG A 171 -9.07 3.85 -6.29
N LEU A 172 -8.11 3.12 -6.84
CA LEU A 172 -8.32 1.78 -7.41
C LEU A 172 -8.75 0.76 -6.35
N GLN A 173 -8.14 0.78 -5.17
CA GLN A 173 -8.50 -0.13 -4.06
C GLN A 173 -9.91 0.08 -3.52
N ARG A 174 -10.43 1.31 -3.60
CA ARG A 174 -11.77 1.67 -3.10
C ARG A 174 -12.84 1.67 -4.19
N PHE A 175 -12.44 1.48 -5.46
CA PHE A 175 -13.38 1.51 -6.57
C PHE A 175 -14.28 0.28 -6.55
N LYS A 176 -15.58 0.50 -6.49
CA LYS A 176 -16.62 -0.53 -6.63
C LYS A 176 -17.38 -0.28 -7.93
N LEU A 177 -17.55 -1.32 -8.75
CA LEU A 177 -18.28 -1.22 -10.03
C LEU A 177 -19.74 -0.79 -9.86
N GLU A 178 -20.37 -1.16 -8.74
CA GLU A 178 -21.75 -0.84 -8.41
C GLU A 178 -21.96 0.64 -8.06
N GLU A 179 -20.98 1.22 -7.38
CA GLU A 179 -21.00 2.61 -6.93
C GLU A 179 -20.17 3.46 -7.89
N ALA A 180 -20.62 3.58 -9.14
CA ALA A 180 -19.97 4.34 -10.22
C ALA A 180 -19.95 5.87 -9.94
N LYS A 181 -19.51 6.28 -8.75
CA LYS A 181 -19.17 7.65 -8.41
C LYS A 181 -17.81 7.93 -9.02
N THR A 182 -17.79 8.91 -9.90
CA THR A 182 -16.57 9.50 -10.43
C THR A 182 -15.78 10.12 -9.28
N VAL A 183 -14.78 9.40 -8.77
CA VAL A 183 -13.85 9.98 -7.80
C VAL A 183 -13.08 11.09 -8.52
N PRO A 184 -13.09 12.34 -8.02
CA PRO A 184 -12.47 13.46 -8.72
C PRO A 184 -10.97 13.23 -8.89
N VAL A 185 -10.51 13.38 -10.13
CA VAL A 185 -9.08 13.30 -10.48
C VAL A 185 -8.38 14.51 -9.88
N LYS A 186 -7.38 14.28 -9.03
CA LYS A 186 -6.51 15.36 -8.57
C LYS A 186 -5.47 15.66 -9.64
N GLU A 187 -5.43 16.91 -10.09
CA GLU A 187 -4.47 17.36 -11.08
C GLU A 187 -3.04 17.24 -10.55
N THR A 188 -2.13 16.81 -11.43
CA THR A 188 -0.69 16.66 -11.17
C THR A 188 0.06 17.32 -12.31
N ASN A 189 1.21 17.94 -12.02
CA ASN A 189 2.03 18.62 -13.02
C ASN A 189 3.02 17.68 -13.74
N ILE A 190 3.00 16.40 -13.37
CA ILE A 190 3.87 15.35 -13.88
C ILE A 190 3.16 14.62 -15.02
N GLU A 191 3.73 14.65 -16.22
CA GLU A 191 3.13 14.12 -17.45
C GLU A 191 2.80 12.62 -17.36
N GLU A 192 3.70 11.82 -16.79
CA GLU A 192 3.51 10.37 -16.65
C GLU A 192 2.34 10.04 -15.71
N PHE A 193 2.14 10.84 -14.66
CA PHE A 193 0.99 10.66 -13.76
C PHE A 193 -0.30 11.19 -14.37
N GLN A 194 -0.26 12.22 -15.22
CA GLN A 194 -1.42 12.65 -16.01
C GLN A 194 -1.84 11.56 -17.00
N LEU A 195 -0.88 10.99 -17.74
CA LEU A 195 -1.12 9.91 -18.68
C LEU A 195 -1.65 8.65 -17.99
N LEU A 196 -1.07 8.29 -16.84
CA LEU A 196 -1.56 7.18 -16.02
C LEU A 196 -3.00 7.43 -15.57
N ASN A 197 -3.32 8.62 -15.05
CA ASN A 197 -4.69 8.99 -14.67
C ASN A 197 -5.66 8.86 -15.84
N ALA A 198 -5.33 9.42 -17.01
CA ALA A 198 -6.18 9.36 -18.19
C ALA A 198 -6.41 7.92 -18.66
N THR A 199 -5.37 7.08 -18.61
CA THR A 199 -5.44 5.68 -19.02
C THR A 199 -6.30 4.86 -18.05
N VAL A 200 -6.08 5.03 -16.75
CA VAL A 200 -6.88 4.39 -15.70
C VAL A 200 -8.34 4.81 -15.79
N GLU A 201 -8.61 6.11 -15.97
CA GLU A 201 -9.97 6.64 -16.13
C GLU A 201 -10.68 5.99 -17.32
N LYS A 202 -10.01 5.92 -18.48
CA LYS A 202 -10.56 5.28 -19.67
C LYS A 202 -10.89 3.79 -19.43
N LEU A 203 -9.99 3.04 -18.78
CA LEU A 203 -10.22 1.63 -18.47
C LEU A 203 -11.37 1.45 -17.48
N LEU A 204 -11.48 2.30 -16.47
CA LEU A 204 -12.58 2.26 -15.51
C LEU A 204 -13.91 2.56 -16.19
N GLN A 205 -13.99 3.58 -17.04
CA GLN A 205 -15.19 3.92 -17.80
C GLN A 205 -15.61 2.77 -18.73
N GLN A 206 -14.65 2.14 -19.43
CA GLN A 206 -14.92 0.98 -20.27
C GLN A 206 -15.44 -0.22 -19.46
N ASN A 207 -14.87 -0.48 -18.29
CA ASN A 207 -15.34 -1.55 -17.40
C ASN A 207 -16.75 -1.27 -16.87
N VAL A 208 -17.03 -0.05 -16.42
CA VAL A 208 -18.37 0.36 -15.95
C VAL A 208 -19.39 0.22 -17.07
N ALA A 209 -19.09 0.70 -18.27
CA ALA A 209 -19.98 0.57 -19.43
C ALA A 209 -20.24 -0.90 -19.78
N THR A 210 -19.20 -1.75 -19.76
CA THR A 210 -19.33 -3.19 -20.02
C THR A 210 -20.22 -3.86 -18.99
N TYR A 211 -20.00 -3.55 -17.71
CA TYR A 211 -20.81 -4.05 -16.60
C TYR A 211 -22.28 -3.63 -16.71
N GLN A 212 -22.55 -2.36 -17.00
CA GLN A 212 -23.91 -1.84 -17.18
C GLN A 212 -24.61 -2.50 -18.38
N ASN A 213 -23.93 -2.65 -19.51
CA ASN A 213 -24.46 -3.33 -20.69
C ASN A 213 -24.79 -4.78 -20.41
N GLN A 214 -23.92 -5.49 -19.68
CA GLN A 214 -24.14 -6.87 -19.30
C GLN A 214 -25.32 -7.01 -18.34
N LYS A 215 -25.44 -6.11 -17.35
CA LYS A 215 -26.58 -6.05 -16.44
C LYS A 215 -27.90 -5.83 -17.18
N ALA A 216 -27.94 -4.81 -18.04
CA ALA A 216 -29.12 -4.51 -18.85
C ALA A 216 -29.48 -5.68 -19.80
N PHE A 217 -28.49 -6.35 -20.39
CA PHE A 217 -28.72 -7.53 -21.23
C PHE A 217 -29.37 -8.67 -20.44
N ILE A 218 -28.87 -8.98 -19.24
CA ILE A 218 -29.43 -10.04 -18.39
C ILE A 218 -30.85 -9.69 -17.93
N GLU A 219 -31.09 -8.44 -17.54
CA GLU A 219 -32.42 -7.95 -17.12
C GLU A 219 -33.42 -8.02 -18.28
N ASN A 220 -33.05 -7.50 -19.46
CA ASN A 220 -33.89 -7.54 -20.65
C ASN A 220 -34.16 -8.97 -21.11
N ALA A 221 -33.14 -9.83 -21.17
CA ALA A 221 -33.29 -11.24 -21.52
C ALA A 221 -34.23 -11.96 -20.54
N SER A 222 -34.21 -11.60 -19.25
CA SER A 222 -35.15 -12.14 -18.27
C SER A 222 -36.60 -11.81 -18.61
N HIS A 223 -36.90 -10.55 -18.91
CA HIS A 223 -38.27 -10.13 -19.22
C HIS A 223 -38.76 -10.65 -20.58
N GLU A 224 -37.92 -10.54 -21.62
CA GLU A 224 -38.26 -10.91 -22.99
C GLU A 224 -38.43 -12.43 -23.17
N LEU A 225 -37.74 -13.27 -22.37
CA LEU A 225 -37.92 -14.73 -22.41
C LEU A 225 -39.07 -15.22 -21.54
N GLN A 226 -39.33 -14.60 -20.39
CA GLN A 226 -40.38 -15.05 -19.46
C GLN A 226 -41.79 -14.78 -19.98
N THR A 227 -42.00 -13.61 -20.60
CA THR A 227 -43.31 -13.19 -21.12
C THR A 227 -43.91 -14.16 -22.15
N PRO A 228 -43.21 -14.53 -23.24
CA PRO A 228 -43.78 -15.46 -24.23
C PRO A 228 -43.99 -16.87 -23.67
N LEU A 229 -43.16 -17.32 -22.72
CA LEU A 229 -43.35 -18.61 -22.05
C LEU A 229 -44.61 -18.62 -21.18
N ALA A 230 -44.84 -17.56 -20.40
CA ALA A 230 -46.04 -17.42 -19.58
C ALA A 230 -47.31 -17.34 -20.46
N ILE A 231 -47.25 -16.59 -21.57
CA ILE A 231 -48.37 -16.52 -22.54
C ILE A 231 -48.64 -17.90 -23.15
N SER A 232 -47.59 -18.65 -23.51
CA SER A 232 -47.73 -19.98 -24.10
C SER A 232 -48.34 -20.98 -23.12
N LEU A 233 -47.92 -20.95 -21.86
CA LEU A 233 -48.47 -21.79 -20.80
C LEU A 233 -49.95 -21.47 -20.55
N ASN A 234 -50.29 -20.20 -20.37
CA ASN A 234 -51.68 -19.76 -20.14
C ASN A 234 -52.60 -20.12 -21.33
N LYS A 235 -52.12 -20.01 -22.57
CA LYS A 235 -52.91 -20.44 -23.75
C LYS A 235 -53.17 -21.94 -23.76
N LEU A 236 -52.20 -22.76 -23.35
CA LEU A 236 -52.37 -24.21 -23.24
C LEU A 236 -53.32 -24.59 -22.10
N GLU A 237 -53.24 -23.92 -20.96
CA GLU A 237 -54.18 -24.06 -19.84
C GLU A 237 -55.62 -23.75 -20.28
N LEU A 238 -55.82 -22.60 -20.94
CA LEU A 238 -57.15 -22.23 -21.47
C LEU A 238 -57.65 -23.22 -22.54
N LEU A 239 -56.78 -23.76 -23.38
CA LEU A 239 -57.16 -24.78 -24.37
C LEU A 239 -57.57 -26.09 -23.68
N ALA A 240 -56.88 -26.49 -22.61
CA ALA A 240 -57.22 -27.66 -21.82
C ALA A 240 -58.57 -27.53 -21.11
N GLU A 241 -58.93 -26.31 -20.69
CA GLU A 241 -60.19 -26.02 -19.99
C GLU A 241 -61.41 -25.80 -20.91
N SER A 242 -61.20 -25.27 -22.12
CA SER A 242 -62.29 -24.71 -22.95
C SER A 242 -62.92 -25.67 -23.97
N GLN A 243 -62.30 -26.81 -24.28
CA GLN A 243 -62.80 -27.74 -25.30
C GLN A 243 -62.95 -29.16 -24.76
N PRO A 244 -63.97 -29.93 -25.21
CA PRO A 244 -64.02 -31.37 -24.98
C PRO A 244 -62.92 -32.04 -25.82
N LEU A 245 -61.71 -32.07 -25.26
CA LEU A 245 -60.53 -32.69 -25.86
C LEU A 245 -60.57 -34.21 -25.66
N GLN A 246 -60.06 -34.95 -26.65
CA GLN A 246 -59.83 -36.38 -26.49
C GLN A 246 -58.67 -36.64 -25.51
N GLU A 247 -58.65 -37.80 -24.87
CA GLU A 247 -57.65 -38.18 -23.86
C GLU A 247 -56.21 -38.08 -24.39
N ASP A 248 -55.97 -38.52 -25.63
CA ASP A 248 -54.67 -38.38 -26.31
C ASP A 248 -54.25 -36.91 -26.51
N GLN A 249 -55.20 -36.00 -26.74
CA GLN A 249 -54.92 -34.57 -26.91
C GLN A 249 -54.56 -33.92 -25.57
N LEU A 250 -55.24 -34.30 -24.48
CA LEU A 250 -54.91 -33.85 -23.13
C LEU A 250 -53.53 -34.34 -22.70
N LEU A 251 -53.17 -35.58 -23.02
CA LEU A 251 -51.82 -36.11 -22.77
C LEU A 251 -50.74 -35.32 -23.52
N GLN A 252 -50.98 -34.98 -24.80
CA GLN A 252 -50.03 -34.15 -25.57
C GLN A 252 -49.90 -32.73 -25.02
N ILE A 253 -51.02 -32.08 -24.65
CA ILE A 253 -50.99 -30.75 -24.03
C ILE A 253 -50.23 -30.78 -22.71
N GLY A 254 -50.49 -31.79 -21.86
CA GLY A 254 -49.76 -31.99 -20.60
C GLY A 254 -48.26 -32.12 -20.83
N ALA A 255 -47.84 -32.90 -21.83
CA ALA A 255 -46.43 -33.05 -22.17
C ALA A 255 -45.79 -31.74 -22.68
N VAL A 256 -46.51 -30.92 -23.44
CA VAL A 256 -46.02 -29.60 -23.88
C VAL A 256 -45.91 -28.63 -22.71
N MET A 257 -46.91 -28.61 -21.81
CA MET A 257 -46.89 -27.78 -20.60
C MET A 257 -45.71 -28.15 -19.70
N GLU A 258 -45.46 -29.44 -19.44
CA GLU A 258 -44.31 -29.90 -18.64
C GLU A 258 -42.97 -29.44 -19.25
N ASN A 259 -42.85 -29.51 -20.58
CA ASN A 259 -41.67 -29.03 -21.30
C ASN A 259 -41.50 -27.50 -21.21
N LEU A 260 -42.58 -26.72 -21.34
CA LEU A 260 -42.55 -25.26 -21.21
C LEU A 260 -42.21 -24.82 -19.79
N GLU A 261 -42.76 -25.49 -18.78
CA GLU A 261 -42.39 -25.25 -17.39
C GLU A 261 -40.92 -25.56 -17.13
N ARG A 262 -40.43 -26.69 -17.65
CA ARG A 262 -39.01 -27.05 -17.56
C ARG A 262 -38.15 -25.97 -18.19
N LEU A 263 -38.51 -25.48 -19.38
CA LEU A 263 -37.79 -24.42 -20.08
C LEU A 263 -37.84 -23.10 -19.29
N THR A 264 -38.97 -22.76 -18.68
CA THR A 264 -39.11 -21.60 -17.79
C THR A 264 -38.18 -21.71 -16.59
N ARG A 265 -38.12 -22.87 -15.93
CA ARG A 265 -37.19 -23.13 -14.82
C ARG A 265 -35.72 -23.02 -15.26
N LEU A 266 -35.38 -23.55 -16.44
CA LEU A 266 -34.03 -23.46 -17.00
C LEU A 266 -33.62 -22.00 -17.26
N ASN A 267 -34.49 -21.21 -17.91
CA ASN A 267 -34.22 -19.79 -18.18
C ASN A 267 -34.02 -19.00 -16.89
N LYS A 268 -34.93 -19.13 -15.91
CA LYS A 268 -34.80 -18.47 -14.61
C LYS A 268 -33.47 -18.80 -13.93
N THR A 269 -33.05 -20.05 -13.99
CA THR A 269 -31.80 -20.49 -13.36
C THR A 269 -30.56 -19.98 -14.10
N LEU A 270 -30.56 -19.96 -15.44
CA LEU A 270 -29.45 -19.43 -16.23
C LEU A 270 -29.26 -17.94 -15.99
N LEU A 271 -30.36 -17.18 -15.94
CA LEU A 271 -30.34 -15.75 -15.65
C LEU A 271 -29.82 -15.49 -14.23
N LEU A 272 -30.28 -16.27 -13.26
CA LEU A 272 -29.77 -16.21 -11.90
C LEU A 272 -28.26 -16.47 -11.85
N LEU A 273 -27.79 -17.54 -12.49
CA LEU A 273 -26.38 -17.89 -12.52
C LEU A 273 -25.54 -16.79 -13.17
N SER A 274 -26.04 -16.22 -14.27
CA SER A 274 -25.41 -15.08 -14.93
C SER A 274 -25.33 -13.86 -14.01
N LYS A 275 -26.37 -13.57 -13.21
CA LYS A 275 -26.29 -12.51 -12.18
C LYS A 275 -25.21 -12.81 -11.13
N ILE A 276 -25.04 -14.08 -10.73
CA ILE A 276 -24.11 -14.47 -9.65
C ILE A 276 -22.68 -14.29 -10.13
N GLU A 277 -22.39 -14.84 -11.30
CA GLU A 277 -21.05 -14.79 -11.92
C GLU A 277 -20.62 -13.35 -12.23
N ASN A 278 -21.57 -12.48 -12.55
CA ASN A 278 -21.30 -11.07 -12.82
C ASN A 278 -21.38 -10.16 -11.58
N ARG A 279 -21.53 -10.73 -10.37
CA ARG A 279 -21.60 -9.98 -9.10
C ARG A 279 -22.70 -8.92 -9.07
N GLN A 280 -23.86 -9.21 -9.66
CA GLN A 280 -24.97 -8.26 -9.81
C GLN A 280 -25.99 -8.34 -8.65
N PHE A 281 -25.53 -8.61 -7.43
CA PHE A 281 -26.37 -8.74 -6.23
C PHE A 281 -26.19 -7.55 -5.29
N ALA A 282 -27.19 -7.31 -4.45
CA ALA A 282 -27.16 -6.24 -3.46
C ALA A 282 -26.07 -6.48 -2.40
N LEU A 283 -25.76 -5.41 -1.65
CA LEU A 283 -24.76 -5.35 -0.58
C LEU A 283 -24.78 -6.58 0.34
N GLU A 284 -23.58 -7.00 0.73
CA GLU A 284 -23.37 -8.04 1.74
C GLU A 284 -23.75 -7.54 3.13
N GLU A 285 -24.44 -8.39 3.91
CA GLU A 285 -24.79 -8.13 5.30
C GLU A 285 -24.53 -9.39 6.16
N PRO A 286 -24.37 -9.26 7.48
CA PRO A 286 -24.17 -10.42 8.34
C PRO A 286 -25.43 -11.28 8.39
N VAL A 287 -25.34 -12.50 7.83
CA VAL A 287 -26.43 -13.49 7.80
C VAL A 287 -26.19 -14.56 8.87
N ALA A 288 -27.16 -14.74 9.75
CA ALA A 288 -27.18 -15.82 10.75
C ALA A 288 -27.54 -17.17 10.09
N MET A 289 -26.52 -17.98 9.81
CA MET A 289 -26.64 -19.23 9.05
C MET A 289 -27.39 -20.31 9.82
N ASP A 290 -27.28 -20.32 11.14
CA ASP A 290 -28.00 -21.22 12.04
C ASP A 290 -29.53 -21.04 11.93
N THR A 291 -29.99 -19.79 12.02
CA THR A 291 -31.42 -19.43 11.92
C THR A 291 -31.95 -19.71 10.52
N LEU A 292 -31.16 -19.36 9.50
CA LEU A 292 -31.52 -19.60 8.11
C LEU A 292 -31.69 -21.10 7.83
N LEU A 293 -30.72 -21.92 8.26
CA LEU A 293 -30.73 -23.36 8.07
C LEU A 293 -31.95 -24.03 8.72
N GLN A 294 -32.26 -23.66 9.97
CA GLN A 294 -33.43 -24.20 10.68
C GLN A 294 -34.73 -23.82 9.99
N LYS A 295 -34.88 -22.55 9.57
CA LYS A 295 -36.06 -22.08 8.85
C LYS A 295 -36.24 -22.82 7.53
N THR A 296 -35.18 -22.94 6.73
CA THR A 296 -35.25 -23.64 5.44
C THR A 296 -35.54 -25.13 5.62
N LEU A 297 -35.00 -25.78 6.65
CA LEU A 297 -35.30 -27.19 6.94
C LEU A 297 -36.78 -27.40 7.31
N ALA A 298 -37.38 -26.47 8.05
CA ALA A 298 -38.81 -26.52 8.39
C ALA A 298 -39.70 -26.47 7.13
N ASP A 299 -39.32 -25.71 6.11
CA ASP A 299 -40.05 -25.65 4.82
C ASP A 299 -40.09 -27.02 4.09
N PHE A 300 -39.20 -27.96 4.46
CA PHE A 300 -39.13 -29.30 3.87
C PHE A 300 -39.72 -30.41 4.74
N GLU A 301 -40.27 -30.09 5.92
CA GLU A 301 -40.73 -31.08 6.91
C GLU A 301 -41.73 -32.09 6.31
N ASP A 302 -42.69 -31.63 5.50
CA ASP A 302 -43.68 -32.50 4.86
C ASP A 302 -43.04 -33.49 3.87
N GLN A 303 -42.01 -33.07 3.13
CA GLN A 303 -41.31 -33.92 2.15
C GLN A 303 -40.43 -34.95 2.86
N VAL A 304 -39.75 -34.53 3.93
CA VAL A 304 -38.97 -35.41 4.82
C VAL A 304 -39.89 -36.47 5.43
N ARG A 305 -41.05 -36.07 5.96
CA ARG A 305 -42.05 -36.98 6.56
C ARG A 305 -42.65 -37.93 5.52
N TYR A 306 -42.98 -37.43 4.33
CA TYR A 306 -43.51 -38.25 3.24
C TYR A 306 -42.54 -39.36 2.81
N LYS A 307 -41.24 -39.05 2.74
CA LYS A 307 -40.19 -40.05 2.45
C LYS A 307 -39.72 -40.84 3.68
N ASN A 308 -40.26 -40.56 4.88
CA ASN A 308 -39.84 -41.16 6.14
C ASN A 308 -38.31 -41.05 6.37
N ILE A 309 -37.74 -39.87 6.13
CA ILE A 309 -36.30 -39.61 6.29
C ILE A 309 -36.00 -39.26 7.75
N SER A 310 -35.00 -39.91 8.35
CA SER A 310 -34.49 -39.55 9.68
C SER A 310 -33.52 -38.37 9.57
N VAL A 311 -33.82 -37.26 10.25
CA VAL A 311 -33.00 -36.05 10.22
C VAL A 311 -32.14 -35.95 11.48
N GLU A 312 -30.83 -35.81 11.30
CA GLU A 312 -29.86 -35.50 12.35
C GLU A 312 -29.32 -34.08 12.11
N LEU A 313 -29.61 -33.16 13.03
CA LEU A 313 -29.21 -31.76 12.92
C LEU A 313 -28.21 -31.41 14.03
N GLN A 314 -27.00 -31.02 13.65
CA GLN A 314 -25.95 -30.54 14.55
C GLN A 314 -25.56 -29.13 14.13
N VAL A 315 -26.05 -28.13 14.87
CA VAL A 315 -25.86 -26.72 14.52
C VAL A 315 -25.13 -26.00 15.64
N GLN A 316 -23.96 -25.45 15.32
CA GLN A 316 -23.29 -24.50 16.18
C GLN A 316 -24.05 -23.17 16.14
N GLU A 317 -24.38 -22.62 17.32
CA GLU A 317 -25.05 -21.33 17.43
C GLU A 317 -24.12 -20.16 17.06
N ASN A 318 -24.72 -19.06 16.59
CA ASN A 318 -24.03 -17.81 16.27
C ASN A 318 -23.00 -17.95 15.13
N VAL A 319 -23.29 -18.77 14.12
CA VAL A 319 -22.52 -18.80 12.87
C VAL A 319 -23.06 -17.71 11.95
N SER A 320 -22.27 -16.65 11.74
CA SER A 320 -22.62 -15.51 10.90
C SER A 320 -21.64 -15.35 9.75
N LEU A 321 -22.15 -15.18 8.53
CA LEU A 321 -21.34 -14.92 7.32
C LEU A 321 -21.70 -13.57 6.71
N GLN A 322 -20.73 -12.85 6.15
CA GLN A 322 -20.98 -11.65 5.36
C GLN A 322 -21.38 -12.05 3.94
N MET A 323 -22.68 -12.04 3.66
CA MET A 323 -23.23 -12.51 2.39
C MET A 323 -24.51 -11.75 2.05
N ASN A 324 -24.89 -11.77 0.78
CA ASN A 324 -26.24 -11.41 0.39
C ASN A 324 -27.25 -12.46 0.95
N PRO A 325 -28.33 -12.04 1.64
CA PRO A 325 -29.27 -12.97 2.28
C PRO A 325 -29.98 -13.91 1.31
N ASP A 326 -30.32 -13.43 0.10
CA ASP A 326 -30.98 -14.25 -0.91
C ASP A 326 -30.04 -15.35 -1.43
N LEU A 327 -28.74 -15.02 -1.60
CA LEU A 327 -27.72 -16.00 -1.98
C LEU A 327 -27.47 -17.02 -0.88
N ALA A 328 -27.39 -16.60 0.38
CA ALA A 328 -27.29 -17.53 1.51
C ALA A 328 -28.50 -18.47 1.57
N ALA A 329 -29.72 -17.94 1.41
CA ALA A 329 -30.94 -18.75 1.38
C ALA A 329 -30.94 -19.74 0.21
N MET A 330 -30.50 -19.30 -0.98
CA MET A 330 -30.37 -20.18 -2.14
C MET A 330 -29.32 -21.28 -1.94
N LEU A 331 -28.18 -20.98 -1.31
CA LEU A 331 -27.13 -21.95 -1.01
C LEU A 331 -27.70 -23.09 -0.16
N VAL A 332 -28.31 -22.74 0.98
CA VAL A 332 -28.91 -23.70 1.92
C VAL A 332 -30.05 -24.48 1.26
N MET A 333 -30.98 -23.77 0.59
CA MET A 333 -32.12 -24.36 -0.11
C MET A 333 -31.68 -25.40 -1.14
N ASN A 334 -30.66 -25.11 -1.96
CA ASN A 334 -30.20 -26.04 -2.99
C ASN A 334 -29.51 -27.27 -2.40
N LEU A 335 -28.72 -27.12 -1.34
CA LEU A 335 -28.08 -28.25 -0.65
C LEU A 335 -29.12 -29.16 0.01
N LEU A 336 -30.06 -28.60 0.77
CA LEU A 336 -31.12 -29.38 1.43
C LEU A 336 -32.05 -30.05 0.42
N LYS A 337 -32.48 -29.31 -0.61
CA LYS A 337 -33.31 -29.88 -1.67
C LYS A 337 -32.59 -31.03 -2.39
N ASN A 338 -31.30 -30.88 -2.69
CA ASN A 338 -30.51 -31.95 -3.30
C ASN A 338 -30.51 -33.20 -2.41
N ALA A 339 -30.20 -33.02 -1.13
CA ALA A 339 -30.12 -34.09 -0.16
C ALA A 339 -31.46 -34.84 0.03
N ILE A 340 -32.59 -34.14 0.01
CA ILE A 340 -33.94 -34.72 0.20
C ILE A 340 -34.46 -35.37 -1.09
N VAL A 341 -34.33 -34.70 -2.24
CA VAL A 341 -34.81 -35.22 -3.53
C VAL A 341 -34.08 -36.51 -3.89
N HIS A 342 -32.76 -36.56 -3.67
CA HIS A 342 -31.92 -37.72 -3.95
C HIS A 342 -31.80 -38.70 -2.77
N ASN A 343 -32.54 -38.49 -1.68
CA ASN A 343 -32.61 -39.48 -0.61
C ASN A 343 -33.52 -40.67 -0.95
N ARG A 344 -33.20 -41.81 -0.34
CA ARG A 344 -34.02 -43.03 -0.37
C ARG A 344 -35.11 -42.98 0.71
N ARG A 345 -36.23 -43.68 0.49
CA ARG A 345 -37.31 -43.79 1.48
C ARG A 345 -36.80 -44.54 2.72
N GLY A 346 -37.05 -44.02 3.91
CA GLY A 346 -36.46 -44.58 5.14
C GLY A 346 -34.97 -44.26 5.33
N GLY A 347 -34.37 -43.39 4.51
CA GLY A 347 -32.98 -43.00 4.60
C GLY A 347 -32.69 -41.99 5.73
N SER A 348 -31.43 -41.55 5.83
CA SER A 348 -30.99 -40.52 6.76
C SER A 348 -30.57 -39.24 6.04
N LEU A 349 -30.75 -38.11 6.72
CA LEU A 349 -30.26 -36.78 6.34
C LEU A 349 -29.49 -36.22 7.53
N ARG A 350 -28.17 -36.05 7.40
CA ARG A 350 -27.34 -35.45 8.43
C ARG A 350 -26.89 -34.07 7.98
N ILE A 351 -27.07 -33.08 8.86
CA ILE A 351 -26.71 -31.69 8.60
C ILE A 351 -25.81 -31.21 9.73
N GLN A 352 -24.64 -30.70 9.39
CA GLN A 352 -23.67 -30.16 10.33
C GLN A 352 -23.32 -28.73 9.93
N LEU A 353 -23.55 -27.76 10.82
CA LEU A 353 -23.13 -26.37 10.65
C LEU A 353 -22.12 -26.01 11.74
N SER A 354 -20.95 -25.54 11.34
CA SER A 354 -19.92 -24.97 12.21
C SER A 354 -19.41 -23.65 11.65
N ARG A 355 -18.50 -22.99 12.37
CA ARG A 355 -17.78 -21.82 11.84
C ARG A 355 -16.87 -22.13 10.66
N GLU A 356 -16.48 -23.40 10.49
CA GLU A 356 -15.58 -23.84 9.41
C GLU A 356 -16.35 -24.21 8.13
N GLY A 357 -17.65 -24.51 8.24
CA GLY A 357 -18.45 -24.88 7.08
C GLY A 357 -19.82 -25.48 7.37
N LEU A 358 -20.52 -25.80 6.29
CA LEU A 358 -21.80 -26.49 6.25
C LEU A 358 -21.63 -27.82 5.52
N THR A 359 -21.95 -28.93 6.19
CA THR A 359 -22.00 -30.27 5.58
C THR A 359 -23.44 -30.78 5.55
N VAL A 360 -23.88 -31.26 4.39
CA VAL A 360 -25.17 -31.93 4.19
C VAL A 360 -24.92 -33.31 3.59
N GLU A 361 -25.34 -34.34 4.31
CA GLU A 361 -25.14 -35.75 3.95
C GLU A 361 -26.48 -36.47 3.79
N ASN A 362 -26.66 -37.22 2.69
CA ASN A 362 -27.84 -38.05 2.46
C ASN A 362 -27.48 -39.48 2.08
N ALA A 363 -28.30 -40.45 2.54
CA ALA A 363 -28.09 -41.89 2.30
C ALA A 363 -28.44 -42.38 0.88
N GLY A 364 -28.52 -41.48 -0.12
CA GLY A 364 -29.14 -41.65 -1.44
C GLY A 364 -28.86 -42.94 -2.21
N GLN A 365 -28.16 -42.86 -3.34
CA GLN A 365 -27.77 -44.05 -4.11
C GLN A 365 -26.51 -44.66 -3.48
N GLU A 366 -26.31 -45.97 -3.67
CA GLU A 366 -25.13 -46.67 -3.13
C GLU A 366 -23.89 -46.58 -4.04
N THR A 367 -23.98 -45.78 -5.10
CA THR A 367 -22.89 -45.56 -6.06
C THR A 367 -22.36 -44.12 -5.97
N PRO A 368 -21.04 -43.91 -6.02
CA PRO A 368 -20.48 -42.57 -6.00
C PRO A 368 -20.83 -41.81 -7.28
N LEU A 369 -21.14 -40.53 -7.12
CA LEU A 369 -21.36 -39.61 -8.23
C LEU A 369 -20.03 -39.18 -8.88
N ASN A 370 -20.07 -38.76 -10.15
CA ASN A 370 -18.88 -38.25 -10.84
C ASN A 370 -18.42 -36.91 -10.25
N GLN A 371 -17.34 -36.92 -9.47
CA GLN A 371 -16.84 -35.75 -8.75
C GLN A 371 -16.43 -34.58 -9.65
N GLU A 372 -15.93 -34.85 -10.86
CA GLU A 372 -15.50 -33.81 -11.80
C GLU A 372 -16.68 -33.08 -12.45
N LYS A 373 -17.82 -33.77 -12.60
CA LYS A 373 -18.99 -33.26 -13.34
C LYS A 373 -20.13 -32.83 -12.44
N ILE A 374 -20.15 -33.25 -11.17
CA ILE A 374 -21.29 -33.03 -10.27
C ILE A 374 -21.65 -31.55 -10.06
N PHE A 375 -20.67 -30.65 -10.14
CA PHE A 375 -20.87 -29.19 -10.02
C PHE A 375 -21.04 -28.49 -11.38
N THR A 376 -20.98 -29.22 -12.50
CA THR A 376 -21.16 -28.66 -13.84
C THR A 376 -22.63 -28.46 -14.18
N ARG A 377 -22.93 -27.44 -14.98
CA ARG A 377 -24.31 -27.09 -15.35
C ARG A 377 -24.95 -28.23 -16.13
N PHE A 378 -26.23 -28.49 -15.85
CA PHE A 378 -27.05 -29.49 -16.53
C PHE A 378 -26.59 -30.94 -16.33
N TYR A 379 -25.60 -31.19 -15.47
CA TYR A 379 -25.18 -32.54 -15.18
C TYR A 379 -26.27 -33.28 -14.40
N LYS A 380 -26.57 -34.50 -14.85
CA LYS A 380 -27.50 -35.43 -14.22
C LYS A 380 -26.95 -36.83 -14.38
N GLU A 381 -26.95 -37.58 -13.30
CA GLU A 381 -26.53 -38.99 -13.30
C GLU A 381 -27.71 -39.96 -13.46
N THR A 382 -28.93 -39.51 -13.15
CA THR A 382 -30.17 -40.28 -13.33
C THR A 382 -31.21 -39.44 -14.06
N SER A 383 -32.02 -40.08 -14.91
CA SER A 383 -33.13 -39.50 -15.68
C SER A 383 -34.34 -39.05 -14.83
N ALA A 384 -34.15 -38.80 -13.52
CA ALA A 384 -35.22 -38.38 -12.63
C ALA A 384 -35.82 -37.05 -13.13
N ALA A 385 -37.09 -37.08 -13.52
CA ALA A 385 -37.80 -35.97 -14.15
C ALA A 385 -37.81 -34.68 -13.31
N ALA A 386 -37.69 -34.81 -11.97
CA ALA A 386 -37.83 -33.71 -11.02
C ALA A 386 -36.58 -32.81 -10.81
N SER A 387 -35.39 -33.21 -11.31
CA SER A 387 -34.15 -32.43 -11.13
C SER A 387 -33.82 -31.62 -12.38
N THR A 388 -33.41 -30.35 -12.25
CA THR A 388 -32.97 -29.52 -13.38
C THR A 388 -31.48 -29.69 -13.69
N GLY A 389 -30.70 -30.34 -12.82
CA GLY A 389 -29.24 -30.46 -12.93
C GLY A 389 -28.49 -29.14 -12.71
N LEU A 390 -29.13 -28.14 -12.07
CA LEU A 390 -28.58 -26.80 -11.92
C LEU A 390 -28.36 -26.37 -10.45
N GLY A 391 -28.97 -27.06 -9.48
CA GLY A 391 -28.89 -26.66 -8.08
C GLY A 391 -27.46 -26.63 -7.53
N LEU A 392 -26.68 -27.69 -7.76
CA LEU A 392 -25.28 -27.74 -7.32
C LEU A 392 -24.37 -26.79 -8.11
N SER A 393 -24.71 -26.46 -9.36
CA SER A 393 -23.97 -25.41 -10.10
C SER A 393 -24.26 -24.00 -9.55
N ILE A 394 -25.47 -23.74 -9.02
CA ILE A 394 -25.77 -22.50 -8.29
C ILE A 394 -24.95 -22.44 -7.00
N VAL A 395 -24.93 -23.53 -6.23
CA VAL A 395 -24.12 -23.65 -5.01
C VAL A 395 -22.65 -23.38 -5.32
N LYS A 396 -22.10 -23.98 -6.39
CA LYS A 396 -20.73 -23.74 -6.83
C LYS A 396 -20.48 -22.27 -7.18
N ALA A 397 -21.36 -21.63 -7.95
CA ALA A 397 -21.21 -20.23 -8.30
C ALA A 397 -21.30 -19.28 -7.09
N ILE A 398 -22.13 -19.61 -6.10
CA ILE A 398 -22.17 -18.87 -4.83
C ILE A 398 -20.84 -19.07 -4.08
N CYS A 399 -20.34 -20.29 -4.00
CA CYS A 399 -19.05 -20.56 -3.33
C CYS A 399 -17.90 -19.78 -4.01
N ASP A 400 -17.84 -19.81 -5.34
CA ASP A 400 -16.81 -19.10 -6.11
C ASP A 400 -16.90 -17.57 -5.94
N LEU A 401 -18.11 -17.02 -5.76
CA LEU A 401 -18.32 -15.60 -5.51
C LEU A 401 -17.72 -15.15 -4.17
N TYR A 402 -17.92 -15.94 -3.11
CA TYR A 402 -17.47 -15.63 -1.74
C TYR A 402 -16.10 -16.24 -1.40
N GLY A 403 -15.50 -17.01 -2.30
CA GLY A 403 -14.21 -17.69 -2.09
C GLY A 403 -14.29 -18.96 -1.25
N PHE A 404 -15.48 -19.53 -1.09
CA PHE A 404 -15.71 -20.78 -0.37
C PHE A 404 -15.32 -21.99 -1.21
N GLU A 405 -14.99 -23.10 -0.54
CA GLU A 405 -14.71 -24.38 -1.21
C GLU A 405 -15.90 -25.32 -1.08
N ILE A 406 -16.41 -25.85 -2.19
CA ILE A 406 -17.38 -26.95 -2.16
C ILE A 406 -16.73 -28.28 -2.56
N ALA A 407 -16.90 -29.29 -1.72
CA ALA A 407 -16.40 -30.63 -1.92
C ALA A 407 -17.52 -31.68 -1.84
N TYR A 408 -17.34 -32.77 -2.58
CA TYR A 408 -18.20 -33.95 -2.54
C TYR A 408 -17.41 -35.17 -2.07
N ARG A 409 -17.99 -35.95 -1.16
CA ARG A 409 -17.42 -37.22 -0.66
C ARG A 409 -18.49 -38.31 -0.62
N PHE A 410 -18.05 -39.55 -0.82
CA PHE A 410 -18.90 -40.74 -0.73
C PHE A 410 -18.24 -41.75 0.22
N GLN A 411 -18.89 -42.05 1.34
CA GLN A 411 -18.33 -42.98 2.34
C GLN A 411 -19.35 -43.97 2.93
N GLN A 412 -20.65 -43.74 2.69
CA GLN A 412 -21.83 -44.58 3.03
C GLN A 412 -23.12 -43.81 2.73
N GLY A 413 -23.01 -42.49 2.55
CA GLY A 413 -23.95 -41.61 1.87
C GLY A 413 -23.18 -40.58 1.02
N HIS A 414 -23.92 -39.70 0.37
CA HIS A 414 -23.41 -38.57 -0.38
C HIS A 414 -23.26 -37.37 0.55
N SER A 415 -22.04 -36.87 0.71
CA SER A 415 -21.74 -35.71 1.55
C SER A 415 -21.30 -34.53 0.71
N PHE A 416 -21.97 -33.39 0.88
CA PHE A 416 -21.61 -32.11 0.27
C PHE A 416 -21.19 -31.15 1.36
N THR A 417 -19.96 -30.67 1.30
CA THR A 417 -19.37 -29.78 2.30
C THR A 417 -19.00 -28.46 1.65
N VAL A 418 -19.49 -27.35 2.21
CA VAL A 418 -19.07 -25.99 1.90
C VAL A 418 -18.19 -25.49 3.04
N SER A 419 -16.94 -25.16 2.75
CA SER A 419 -15.98 -24.58 3.71
C SER A 419 -15.94 -23.06 3.55
N PHE A 420 -16.13 -22.32 4.63
CA PHE A 420 -16.22 -20.86 4.64
C PHE A 420 -14.87 -20.14 4.66
#